data_AF-A0A7C9CXU8-F1
#
_entry.id   AF-A0A7C9CXU8-F1
#
_cell.length_a   1.000
_cell.length_b   1.000
_cell.length_c   1.000
_cell.angle_alpha   90.00
_cell.angle_beta   90.00
_cell.angle_gamma   90.00
#
_symmetry.space_group_name_H-M   'P 1'
#
loop_
_entity.id
_entity.type
_entity.pdbx_description
1 polymer ?
#
loop_
_entity_poly.entity_id
_entity_poly.type
_entity_poly.pdbx_seq_one_letter_code
_entity_poly.pdbx_strand_id
1 'polypeptide(L)'
;AVEGCECVFHTASPFYHDVQDPAAELLEPAVKGTLNVLNSCAKFPSIKRVVLTSSMAAVAFNGKPRTPEVVVDESWFSDPDFCRESKLWYVLSKTLAEDAAWKFVKEK
;
A
#
# COMPACT_ATOMS: atom_id res chain seq x y z
N ALA A 1 -15.07 -7.00 14.13
CA ALA A 1 -15.12 -5.93 13.12
C ALA A 1 -15.46 -6.48 11.73
N VAL A 2 -14.80 -7.54 11.25
CA VAL A 2 -15.08 -8.14 9.92
C VAL A 2 -15.81 -9.49 9.98
N GLU A 3 -16.14 -9.98 11.19
CA GLU A 3 -16.90 -11.22 11.37
C GLU A 3 -18.29 -11.11 10.73
N GLY A 4 -18.69 -12.15 9.98
CA GLY A 4 -19.94 -12.17 9.24
C GLY A 4 -19.91 -11.43 7.90
N CYS A 5 -18.82 -10.73 7.55
CA CYS A 5 -18.66 -10.16 6.22
C CYS A 5 -18.21 -11.23 5.19
N GLU A 6 -18.58 -11.02 3.93
CA GLU A 6 -18.06 -11.77 2.78
C GLU A 6 -16.99 -11.01 1.99
N CYS A 7 -17.04 -9.68 2.01
CA CYS A 7 -16.10 -8.81 1.33
C CYS A 7 -15.64 -7.68 2.28
N VAL A 8 -14.37 -7.30 2.21
CA VAL A 8 -13.80 -6.19 2.99
C VAL A 8 -13.14 -5.20 2.05
N PHE A 9 -13.53 -3.93 2.15
CA PHE A 9 -12.89 -2.82 1.44
C PHE A 9 -11.99 -2.06 2.41
N HIS A 10 -10.68 -2.24 2.29
CA HIS A 10 -9.72 -1.50 3.10
C HIS A 10 -9.31 -0.22 2.39
N THR A 11 -9.94 0.90 2.80
CA THR A 11 -9.71 2.24 2.23
C THR A 11 -8.92 3.15 3.17
N ALA A 12 -8.89 2.85 4.47
CA ALA A 12 -8.26 3.68 5.49
C ALA A 12 -6.73 3.67 5.35
N SER A 13 -6.14 4.86 5.20
CA SER A 13 -4.70 5.04 5.08
C SER A 13 -4.35 6.51 5.35
N PRO A 14 -3.22 6.83 5.99
CA PRO A 14 -2.83 8.21 6.22
C PRO A 14 -2.50 8.92 4.89
N PHE A 15 -2.95 10.17 4.75
CA PHE A 15 -2.71 11.01 3.58
C PHE A 15 -2.44 12.46 4.00
N TYR A 16 -1.18 12.84 4.10
CA TYR A 16 -0.74 14.21 4.34
C TYR A 16 0.73 14.37 3.93
N HIS A 17 1.14 15.61 3.62
CA HIS A 17 2.47 15.94 3.11
C HIS A 17 3.38 16.62 4.14
N ASP A 18 2.81 17.31 5.13
CA ASP A 18 3.56 17.91 6.23
C ASP A 18 3.78 16.82 7.29
N VAL A 19 5.01 16.33 7.39
CA VAL A 19 5.38 15.19 8.21
C VAL A 19 6.73 15.45 8.85
N GLN A 20 6.80 15.39 10.17
CA GLN A 20 8.03 15.62 10.93
C GLN A 20 8.80 14.32 11.13
N ASP A 21 8.09 13.23 11.43
CA ASP A 21 8.60 11.87 11.51
C ASP A 21 7.90 10.96 10.48
N PRO A 22 8.47 10.81 9.26
CA PRO A 22 7.90 9.97 8.21
C PRO A 22 7.67 8.53 8.64
N ALA A 23 8.55 7.98 9.49
CA ALA A 23 8.44 6.60 9.93
C ALA A 23 7.20 6.42 10.81
N ALA A 24 7.09 7.19 11.89
CA ALA A 24 6.00 7.07 12.84
C ALA A 24 4.65 7.56 12.30
N GLU A 25 4.64 8.58 11.45
CA GLU A 25 3.41 9.23 11.01
C GLU A 25 2.85 8.64 9.70
N LEU A 26 3.69 8.19 8.76
CA LEU A 26 3.23 7.67 7.46
C LEU A 26 3.58 6.21 7.21
N LEU A 27 4.85 5.85 7.30
CA LEU A 27 5.33 4.54 6.84
C LEU A 27 4.80 3.41 7.72
N GLU A 28 5.01 3.50 9.03
CA GLU A 28 4.58 2.48 9.96
C GLU A 28 3.05 2.35 10.03
N PRO A 29 2.26 3.43 10.14
CA PRO A 29 0.80 3.31 10.21
C PRO A 29 0.20 2.72 8.93
N ALA A 30 0.73 3.07 7.75
CA ALA A 30 0.26 2.51 6.49
C ALA A 30 0.48 0.99 6.43
N VAL A 31 1.67 0.52 6.78
CA VAL A 31 2.00 -0.93 6.77
C VAL A 31 1.26 -1.66 7.89
N LYS A 32 1.34 -1.18 9.13
CA LYS A 32 0.70 -1.82 10.30
C LYS A 32 -0.82 -1.84 10.16
N GLY A 33 -1.43 -0.77 9.67
CA GLY A 33 -2.88 -0.69 9.41
C GLY A 33 -3.34 -1.73 8.38
N THR A 34 -2.62 -1.82 7.27
CA THR A 34 -2.89 -2.80 6.20
C THR A 34 -2.79 -4.22 6.72
N LEU A 35 -1.69 -4.56 7.39
CA LEU A 35 -1.49 -5.90 7.96
C LEU A 35 -2.50 -6.22 9.06
N ASN A 36 -2.90 -5.26 9.89
CA ASN A 36 -3.89 -5.48 10.93
C ASN A 36 -5.26 -5.88 10.36
N VAL A 37 -5.70 -5.20 9.29
CA VAL A 37 -6.96 -5.52 8.62
C VAL A 37 -6.88 -6.88 7.93
N LEU A 38 -5.79 -7.17 7.20
CA LEU A 38 -5.60 -8.45 6.52
C LEU A 38 -5.52 -9.63 7.52
N ASN A 39 -4.81 -9.45 8.64
CA ASN A 39 -4.77 -10.44 9.73
C ASN A 39 -6.16 -10.67 10.33
N SER A 40 -6.98 -9.63 10.44
CA SER A 40 -8.36 -9.77 10.92
C SER A 40 -9.22 -10.55 9.92
N CYS A 41 -9.07 -10.27 8.61
CA CYS A 41 -9.77 -10.99 7.55
C CYS A 41 -9.40 -12.49 7.53
N ALA A 42 -8.11 -12.80 7.68
CA ALA A 42 -7.60 -14.17 7.64
C ALA A 42 -8.10 -15.08 8.79
N LYS A 43 -8.72 -14.51 9.84
CA LYS A 43 -9.31 -15.26 10.95
C LYS A 43 -10.69 -15.82 10.64
N PHE A 44 -11.39 -15.27 9.63
CA PHE A 44 -12.79 -15.59 9.37
C PHE A 44 -12.97 -16.22 7.99
N PRO A 45 -13.34 -17.52 7.91
CA PRO A 45 -13.60 -18.21 6.64
C PRO A 45 -14.74 -17.60 5.82
N SER A 46 -15.60 -16.77 6.43
CA SER A 46 -16.67 -16.07 5.72
C SER A 46 -16.15 -15.07 4.69
N ILE A 47 -14.92 -14.56 4.88
CA ILE A 47 -14.31 -13.56 4.00
C ILE A 47 -13.83 -14.23 2.71
N LYS A 48 -14.45 -13.84 1.59
CA LYS A 48 -14.17 -14.38 0.25
C LYS A 48 -13.28 -13.45 -0.58
N ARG A 49 -13.28 -12.14 -0.27
CA ARG A 49 -12.51 -11.14 -1.01
C ARG A 49 -12.13 -9.96 -0.12
N VAL A 50 -10.89 -9.49 -0.28
CA VAL A 50 -10.44 -8.20 0.27
C VAL A 50 -10.07 -7.31 -0.90
N VAL A 51 -10.58 -6.08 -0.91
CA VAL A 51 -10.20 -5.03 -1.87
C VAL A 51 -9.42 -3.98 -1.11
N LEU A 52 -8.12 -3.88 -1.40
CA LEU A 52 -7.23 -2.87 -0.85
C LEU A 52 -7.22 -1.64 -1.75
N THR A 53 -7.49 -0.46 -1.18
CA THR A 53 -7.33 0.81 -1.91
C THR A 53 -5.89 1.26 -1.86
N SER A 54 -5.14 0.90 -2.90
CA SER A 54 -3.78 1.40 -3.11
C SER A 54 -3.78 2.74 -3.87
N SER A 55 -2.76 3.01 -4.67
CA SER A 55 -2.59 4.26 -5.41
C SER A 55 -1.61 4.10 -6.57
N MET A 56 -1.70 4.95 -7.60
CA MET A 56 -0.63 5.15 -8.59
C MET A 56 0.72 5.53 -7.98
N ALA A 57 0.72 5.99 -6.72
CA ALA A 57 1.92 6.17 -5.93
C ALA A 57 2.73 4.87 -5.73
N ALA A 58 2.08 3.70 -5.67
CA ALA A 58 2.76 2.41 -5.58
C ALA A 58 3.26 1.89 -6.95
N VAL A 59 2.94 2.56 -8.05
CA VAL A 59 3.19 2.08 -9.43
C VAL A 59 4.21 2.95 -10.18
N ALA A 60 4.03 4.26 -10.20
CA ALA A 60 4.64 5.13 -11.21
C ALA A 60 6.00 5.75 -10.85
N PHE A 61 6.57 5.46 -9.66
CA PHE A 61 7.74 6.15 -9.12
C PHE A 61 8.96 5.24 -9.03
N ASN A 62 9.52 4.88 -10.19
CA ASN A 62 10.66 3.96 -10.32
C ASN A 62 11.87 4.55 -11.06
N GLY A 63 11.96 5.88 -11.08
CA GLY A 63 13.04 6.61 -11.76
C GLY A 63 12.96 6.64 -13.29
N LYS A 64 12.08 5.86 -13.94
CA LYS A 64 11.88 5.91 -15.39
C LYS A 64 11.19 7.22 -15.81
N PRO A 65 11.59 7.83 -16.93
CA PRO A 65 10.90 9.02 -17.44
C PRO A 65 9.46 8.69 -17.86
N ARG A 66 8.54 9.63 -17.62
CA ARG A 66 7.12 9.54 -18.03
C ARG A 66 6.86 10.55 -19.15
N THR A 67 7.34 10.23 -20.36
CA THR A 67 7.07 11.05 -21.56
C THR A 67 5.66 10.74 -22.11
N PRO A 68 5.11 11.56 -23.02
CA PRO A 68 3.76 11.35 -23.57
C PRO A 68 3.53 9.98 -24.23
N GLU A 69 4.60 9.32 -24.69
CA GLU A 69 4.55 8.00 -25.34
C GLU A 69 4.60 6.84 -24.34
N VAL A 70 4.92 7.10 -23.07
CA VAL A 70 5.06 6.08 -22.04
C VAL A 70 3.69 5.69 -21.50
N VAL A 71 3.34 4.42 -21.65
CA VAL A 71 2.18 3.81 -21.02
C VAL A 71 2.62 3.19 -19.70
N VAL A 72 2.01 3.61 -18.60
CA VAL A 72 2.18 3.00 -17.27
C VAL A 72 1.07 1.97 -17.09
N ASP A 73 1.44 0.76 -16.70
CA ASP A 73 0.54 -0.38 -16.46
C ASP A 73 0.91 -1.11 -15.16
N GLU A 74 0.22 -2.21 -14.85
CA GLU A 74 0.40 -2.99 -13.63
C GLU A 74 1.71 -3.79 -13.58
N SER A 75 2.53 -3.77 -14.64
CA SER A 75 3.90 -4.30 -14.60
C SER A 75 4.89 -3.31 -13.97
N TRP A 76 4.47 -2.06 -13.77
CA TRP A 76 5.25 -1.04 -13.10
C TRP A 76 5.04 -1.10 -11.60
N PHE A 77 6.15 -0.99 -10.86
CA PHE A 77 6.17 -0.86 -9.41
C PHE A 77 7.05 0.32 -9.08
N SER A 78 6.61 1.17 -8.14
CA SER A 78 7.44 2.22 -7.57
C SER A 78 8.62 1.60 -6.83
N ASP A 79 9.78 2.24 -6.92
CA ASP A 79 11.00 1.79 -6.26
C ASP A 79 11.09 2.43 -4.85
N PRO A 80 11.07 1.63 -3.77
CA PRO A 80 11.15 2.14 -2.40
C PRO A 80 12.41 2.97 -2.12
N ASP A 81 13.55 2.59 -2.70
CA ASP A 81 14.82 3.27 -2.45
C ASP A 81 14.85 4.62 -3.16
N PHE A 82 14.42 4.66 -4.43
CA PHE A 82 14.20 5.92 -5.16
C PHE A 82 13.24 6.86 -4.41
N CYS A 83 12.13 6.34 -3.89
CA CYS A 83 11.16 7.13 -3.14
C CYS A 83 11.75 7.67 -1.83
N ARG A 84 12.58 6.88 -1.13
CA ARG A 84 13.25 7.28 0.11
C ARG A 84 14.29 8.36 -0.12
N GLU A 85 15.15 8.19 -1.13
CA GLU A 85 16.18 9.17 -1.49
C GLU A 85 15.56 10.50 -1.91
N SER A 86 14.44 10.43 -2.65
CA SER A 86 13.68 11.60 -3.10
C SER A 86 12.75 12.19 -2.02
N LYS A 87 12.75 11.64 -0.80
CA LYS A 87 11.88 12.04 0.32
C LYS A 87 10.38 12.06 -0.04
N LEU A 88 9.95 11.17 -0.92
CA LEU A 88 8.56 11.00 -1.34
C LEU A 88 7.80 10.13 -0.32
N TRP A 89 7.64 10.60 0.91
CA TRP A 89 7.21 9.77 2.04
C TRP A 89 5.83 9.13 1.88
N TYR A 90 4.86 9.86 1.33
CA TYR A 90 3.54 9.30 1.02
C TYR A 90 3.61 8.23 -0.08
N VAL A 91 4.45 8.44 -1.09
CA VAL A 91 4.65 7.47 -2.17
C VAL A 91 5.26 6.19 -1.60
N LEU A 92 6.32 6.35 -0.80
CA LEU A 92 6.96 5.25 -0.10
C LEU A 92 5.98 4.50 0.82
N SER A 93 5.11 5.21 1.56
CA SER A 93 4.14 4.56 2.45
C SER A 93 3.16 3.68 1.69
N LYS A 94 2.67 4.14 0.53
CA LYS A 94 1.77 3.36 -0.34
C LYS A 94 2.47 2.15 -0.95
N THR A 95 3.69 2.32 -1.45
CA THR A 95 4.49 1.21 -2.00
C THR A 95 4.71 0.13 -0.95
N LEU A 96 5.21 0.49 0.24
CA LEU A 96 5.50 -0.47 1.29
C LEU A 96 4.24 -1.17 1.84
N ALA A 97 3.11 -0.45 1.92
CA ALA A 97 1.85 -1.04 2.37
C ALA A 97 1.29 -2.05 1.36
N GLU A 98 1.34 -1.75 0.06
CA GLU A 98 0.90 -2.68 -0.98
C GLU A 98 1.82 -3.91 -1.07
N ASP A 99 3.15 -3.73 -1.03
CA ASP A 99 4.11 -4.82 -1.01
C ASP A 99 3.88 -5.75 0.19
N ALA A 100 3.64 -5.17 1.38
CA ALA A 100 3.32 -5.93 2.57
C ALA A 100 2.01 -6.72 2.44
N ALA A 101 0.99 -6.14 1.78
CA ALA A 101 -0.27 -6.84 1.51
C ALA A 101 -0.07 -8.03 0.57
N TRP A 102 0.67 -7.85 -0.52
CA TRP A 102 0.96 -8.93 -1.47
C TRP A 102 1.82 -10.03 -0.84
N LYS A 103 2.80 -9.66 -0.01
CA LYS A 103 3.61 -10.62 0.73
C LYS A 103 2.74 -11.43 1.69
N PHE A 104 1.87 -10.76 2.45
CA PHE A 104 0.97 -11.40 3.40
C PHE A 104 0.10 -12.49 2.74
N VAL A 105 -0.48 -12.23 1.57
CA VAL A 105 -1.34 -13.20 0.87
C VAL A 105 -0.58 -14.31 0.16
N LYS A 106 0.73 -14.16 -0.07
CA LYS A 106 1.59 -15.21 -0.64
C LYS A 106 2.12 -16.18 0.42
N GLU A 107 2.29 -15.71 1.65
CA GLU A 107 2.83 -16.49 2.78
C GLU A 107 1.75 -17.22 3.60
N LYS A 108 0.47 -16.96 3.30
CA LYS A 108 -0.71 -17.54 3.96
C LYS A 108 -1.45 -18.48 3.01
#